data_AF-X1VH82-F1
#
_entry.id   AF-X1VH82-F1
#
_cell.length_a   1.000
_cell.length_b   1.000
_cell.length_c   1.000
_cell.angle_alpha   90.00
_cell.angle_beta   90.00
_cell.angle_gamma   90.00
#
_symmetry.space_group_name_H-M   'P 1'
#
loop_
_entity.id
_entity.type
_entity.pdbx_description
1 polymer ?
#
loop_
_entity_poly.entity_id
_entity_poly.type
_entity_poly.pdbx_seq_one_letter_code
_entity_poly.pdbx_strand_id
1 'polypeptide(L)'
;LLSRLIFIRSSEDRQIEAHKLRAALHNWRQSGAKMGLTQELSNVFADYDRTFDSDLFQRHLADDLLLERATDTQMQSIFADILAELHAPPRSSADYDFSVIDADVLGRVYEQYLAYVAQVTKERAAEAQRQLSLGLQVETVGLESKRQRRKERGIYYTPRWVVDYMVSQTVGRFIDGHTHNDILNVRILDPTCGSGSFLIRAFDALLEYHAAIKGKKVSELDQYERLPILTNNIFGID
;
A
#
# COMPACT_ATOMS: atom_id res chain seq x y z
N LEU A 1 -1.54 -8.97 -4.28
CA LEU A 1 -2.98 -8.89 -4.64
C LEU A 1 -3.66 -7.64 -4.08
N LEU A 2 -3.91 -7.52 -2.76
CA LEU A 2 -4.62 -6.35 -2.20
C LEU A 2 -3.94 -5.02 -2.54
N SER A 3 -2.61 -4.94 -2.44
CA SER A 3 -1.85 -3.75 -2.81
C SER A 3 -2.06 -3.34 -4.28
N ARG A 4 -2.21 -4.31 -5.20
CA ARG A 4 -2.54 -4.05 -6.61
C ARG A 4 -3.92 -3.44 -6.74
N LEU A 5 -4.92 -4.00 -6.06
CA LEU A 5 -6.29 -3.49 -6.08
C LEU A 5 -6.38 -2.07 -5.52
N ILE A 6 -5.69 -1.79 -4.41
CA ILE A 6 -5.63 -0.45 -3.82
C ILE A 6 -4.94 0.54 -4.77
N PHE A 7 -3.82 0.14 -5.40
CA PHE A 7 -3.14 0.98 -6.39
C PHE A 7 -4.05 1.28 -7.59
N ILE A 8 -4.74 0.27 -8.12
CA ILE A 8 -5.67 0.44 -9.24
C ILE A 8 -6.78 1.42 -8.85
N ARG A 9 -7.48 1.20 -7.73
CA ARG A 9 -8.51 2.14 -7.24
C ARG A 9 -7.99 3.57 -7.06
N SER A 10 -6.78 3.69 -6.50
CA SER A 10 -6.08 4.95 -6.31
C SER A 10 -5.83 5.69 -7.64
N SER A 11 -5.41 4.96 -8.68
CA SER A 11 -5.19 5.51 -10.03
C SER A 11 -6.50 5.85 -10.75
N GLU A 12 -7.53 5.01 -10.61
CA GLU A 12 -8.86 5.22 -11.18
C GLU A 12 -9.52 6.49 -10.62
N ASP A 13 -9.53 6.66 -9.29
CA ASP A 13 -10.20 7.79 -8.64
C ASP A 13 -9.42 9.11 -8.82
N ARG A 14 -8.10 9.03 -9.06
CA ARG A 14 -7.27 10.17 -9.47
C ARG A 14 -7.34 10.48 -10.96
N GLN A 15 -8.17 9.75 -11.73
CA GLN A 15 -8.32 9.91 -13.19
C GLN A 15 -7.03 9.71 -13.98
N ILE A 16 -6.08 8.93 -13.43
CA ILE A 16 -4.86 8.53 -14.14
C ILE A 16 -5.20 7.41 -15.14
N GLU A 17 -6.11 6.52 -14.76
CA GLU A 17 -6.55 5.37 -15.56
C GLU A 17 -8.08 5.26 -15.57
N ALA A 18 -8.63 4.56 -16.56
CA ALA A 18 -10.05 4.27 -16.64
C ALA A 18 -10.49 3.25 -15.56
N HIS A 19 -11.78 3.21 -15.24
CA HIS A 19 -12.38 2.30 -14.23
C HIS A 19 -12.40 0.82 -14.65
N LYS A 20 -11.22 0.20 -14.78
CA LYS A 20 -11.02 -1.18 -15.24
C LYS A 20 -11.55 -2.21 -14.25
N LEU A 21 -11.50 -1.98 -12.93
CA LEU A 21 -12.04 -2.93 -11.95
C LEU A 21 -13.57 -2.99 -11.99
N ARG A 22 -14.24 -1.84 -12.13
CA ARG A 22 -15.70 -1.80 -12.32
C ARG A 22 -16.11 -2.46 -13.63
N ALA A 23 -15.36 -2.19 -14.70
CA ALA A 23 -15.60 -2.82 -15.99
C ALA A 23 -15.47 -4.34 -15.90
N ALA A 24 -14.41 -4.86 -15.26
CA ALA A 24 -14.23 -6.29 -15.05
C ALA A 24 -15.40 -6.92 -14.28
N LEU A 25 -15.83 -6.30 -13.18
CA LEU A 25 -16.96 -6.78 -12.37
C LEU A 25 -18.28 -6.74 -13.15
N HIS A 26 -18.52 -5.69 -13.93
CA HIS A 26 -19.72 -5.53 -14.75
C HIS A 26 -19.77 -6.55 -15.88
N ASN A 27 -18.66 -6.70 -16.62
CA ASN A 27 -18.53 -7.66 -17.72
C ASN A 27 -18.75 -9.09 -17.23
N TRP A 28 -18.20 -9.45 -16.06
CA TRP A 28 -18.42 -10.77 -15.47
C TRP A 28 -19.90 -11.00 -15.12
N ARG A 29 -20.57 -10.02 -14.49
CA ARG A 29 -22.00 -10.12 -14.15
C ARG A 29 -22.90 -10.24 -15.38
N GLN A 30 -22.54 -9.59 -16.50
CA GLN A 30 -23.32 -9.64 -17.74
C GLN A 30 -23.01 -10.85 -18.63
N SER A 31 -21.76 -11.31 -18.65
CA SER A 31 -21.31 -12.34 -19.59
C SER A 31 -21.69 -13.77 -19.21
N GLY A 32 -22.32 -13.99 -18.05
CA GLY A 32 -22.85 -15.29 -17.64
C GLY A 32 -21.80 -16.40 -17.62
N ALA A 33 -20.55 -16.08 -17.25
CA ALA A 33 -19.41 -17.00 -17.12
C ALA A 33 -18.68 -17.43 -18.41
N LYS A 34 -18.71 -16.67 -19.51
CA LYS A 34 -17.81 -16.93 -20.67
C LYS A 34 -16.32 -16.74 -20.34
N MET A 35 -16.00 -15.78 -19.48
CA MET A 35 -14.68 -15.60 -18.85
C MET A 35 -14.88 -15.39 -17.35
N GLY A 36 -14.04 -16.02 -16.54
CA GLY A 36 -14.06 -15.83 -15.09
C GLY A 36 -13.57 -14.44 -14.70
N LEU A 37 -14.12 -13.85 -13.63
CA LEU A 37 -13.67 -12.58 -13.06
C LEU A 37 -12.18 -12.60 -12.70
N THR A 38 -11.63 -13.72 -12.24
CA THR A 38 -10.19 -13.84 -11.97
C THR A 38 -9.34 -13.74 -13.23
N GLN A 39 -9.83 -14.21 -14.38
CA GLN A 39 -9.17 -14.02 -15.67
C GLN A 39 -9.21 -12.55 -16.10
N GLU A 40 -10.35 -11.88 -15.93
CA GLU A 40 -10.48 -10.44 -16.19
C GLU A 40 -9.53 -9.64 -15.30
N LEU A 41 -9.44 -9.97 -14.01
CA LEU A 41 -8.47 -9.36 -13.08
C LEU A 41 -7.03 -9.59 -13.50
N SER A 42 -6.69 -10.80 -13.95
CA SER A 42 -5.35 -11.09 -14.48
C SER A 42 -5.03 -10.24 -15.70
N ASN A 43 -6.00 -10.00 -16.58
CA ASN A 43 -5.83 -9.12 -17.74
C ASN A 43 -5.60 -7.67 -17.30
N VAL A 44 -6.35 -7.19 -16.29
CA VAL A 44 -6.15 -5.86 -15.70
C VAL A 44 -4.74 -5.73 -15.10
N PHE A 45 -4.27 -6.74 -14.36
CA PHE A 45 -2.92 -6.70 -13.79
C PHE A 45 -1.83 -6.67 -14.87
N ALA A 46 -1.96 -7.47 -15.94
CA ALA A 46 -1.02 -7.45 -17.05
C ALA A 46 -1.03 -6.13 -17.84
N ASP A 47 -2.17 -5.44 -17.88
CA ASP A 47 -2.26 -4.11 -18.46
C ASP A 47 -1.54 -3.05 -17.60
N TYR A 48 -1.75 -3.09 -16.29
CA TYR A 48 -1.03 -2.21 -15.35
C TYR A 48 0.48 -2.49 -15.32
N ASP A 49 0.90 -3.75 -15.44
CA ASP A 49 2.31 -4.12 -15.54
C ASP A 49 2.99 -3.45 -16.74
N ARG A 50 2.34 -3.47 -17.91
CA ARG A 50 2.86 -2.81 -19.12
C ARG A 50 2.89 -1.28 -19.02
N THR A 51 1.93 -0.67 -18.34
CA THR A 51 1.83 0.79 -18.25
C THR A 51 2.75 1.37 -17.19
N PHE A 52 2.83 0.75 -16.01
CA PHE A 52 3.53 1.29 -14.85
C PHE A 52 4.90 0.64 -14.60
N ASP A 53 5.18 -0.51 -15.22
CA ASP A 53 6.46 -1.25 -15.16
C ASP A 53 7.02 -1.35 -13.74
N SER A 54 6.13 -1.60 -12.78
CA SER A 54 6.46 -1.68 -11.37
C SER A 54 6.50 -3.13 -10.92
N ASP A 55 7.43 -3.48 -10.03
CA ASP A 55 7.50 -4.80 -9.37
C ASP A 55 6.17 -5.20 -8.71
N LEU A 56 5.32 -4.22 -8.38
CA LEU A 56 3.98 -4.43 -7.83
C LEU A 56 3.11 -5.32 -8.74
N PHE A 57 3.20 -5.19 -10.07
CA PHE A 57 2.34 -5.89 -11.02
C PHE A 57 3.01 -7.10 -11.71
N GLN A 58 4.31 -7.32 -11.47
CA GLN A 58 5.02 -8.47 -12.00
C GLN A 58 4.33 -9.79 -11.62
N ARG A 59 4.33 -10.75 -12.54
CA ARG A 59 3.67 -12.04 -12.34
C ARG A 59 4.21 -12.75 -11.10
N HIS A 60 3.29 -13.18 -10.23
CA HIS A 60 3.58 -13.85 -8.97
C HIS A 60 2.77 -15.14 -8.85
N LEU A 61 3.13 -16.02 -7.90
CA LEU A 61 2.39 -17.28 -7.63
C LEU A 61 0.87 -17.07 -7.44
N ALA A 62 0.47 -15.92 -6.89
CA ALA A 62 -0.93 -15.58 -6.71
C ALA A 62 -1.68 -15.46 -8.06
N ASP A 63 -1.02 -15.03 -9.13
CA ASP A 63 -1.62 -14.91 -10.46
C ASP A 63 -1.84 -16.29 -11.08
N ASP A 64 -0.91 -17.23 -10.87
CA ASP A 64 -1.10 -18.61 -11.32
C ASP A 64 -2.30 -19.25 -10.62
N LEU A 65 -2.46 -19.02 -9.31
CA LEU A 65 -3.63 -19.48 -8.55
C LEU A 65 -4.94 -18.86 -9.04
N LEU A 66 -4.93 -17.57 -9.43
CA LEU A 66 -6.10 -16.90 -10.00
C LEU A 66 -6.54 -17.54 -11.33
N LEU A 67 -5.58 -17.97 -12.15
CA LEU A 67 -5.81 -18.61 -13.43
C LEU A 67 -6.24 -20.08 -13.28
N GLU A 68 -5.56 -20.85 -12.43
CA GLU A 68 -5.90 -22.25 -12.15
C GLU A 68 -7.33 -22.41 -11.59
N ARG A 69 -7.80 -21.40 -10.86
CA ARG A 69 -9.14 -21.37 -10.25
C ARG A 69 -10.13 -20.49 -11.02
N ALA A 70 -9.86 -20.20 -12.30
CA ALA A 70 -10.71 -19.32 -13.11
C ALA A 70 -12.14 -19.84 -13.33
N THR A 71 -12.38 -21.14 -13.16
CA THR A 71 -13.71 -21.74 -13.25
C THR A 71 -14.36 -21.99 -11.88
N ASP A 72 -13.64 -21.74 -10.78
CA ASP A 72 -14.12 -21.96 -9.42
C ASP A 72 -15.14 -20.89 -9.04
N THR A 73 -16.42 -21.24 -9.06
CA THR A 73 -17.53 -20.31 -8.80
C THR A 73 -17.45 -19.67 -7.41
N GLN A 74 -16.95 -20.39 -6.40
CA GLN A 74 -16.79 -19.85 -5.06
C GLN A 74 -15.70 -18.77 -5.06
N MET A 75 -14.57 -19.03 -5.71
CA MET A 75 -13.50 -18.03 -5.83
C MET A 75 -13.98 -16.80 -6.61
N GLN A 76 -14.71 -16.98 -7.71
CA GLN A 76 -15.28 -15.86 -8.47
C GLN A 76 -16.19 -14.99 -7.59
N SER A 77 -17.05 -15.61 -6.78
CA SER A 77 -17.94 -14.89 -5.85
C SER A 77 -17.16 -14.08 -4.82
N ILE A 78 -16.13 -14.67 -4.19
CA ILE A 78 -15.29 -13.98 -3.20
C ILE A 78 -14.63 -12.74 -3.82
N PHE A 79 -14.08 -12.86 -5.02
CA PHE A 79 -13.48 -11.72 -5.70
C PHE A 79 -14.52 -10.66 -6.10
N ALA A 80 -15.72 -11.09 -6.52
CA ALA A 80 -16.80 -10.16 -6.83
C ALA A 80 -17.23 -9.34 -5.60
N ASP A 81 -17.30 -9.99 -4.44
CA ASP A 81 -17.62 -9.35 -3.16
C ASP A 81 -16.50 -8.39 -2.73
N ILE A 82 -15.23 -8.83 -2.80
CA ILE A 82 -14.07 -7.96 -2.52
C ILE A 82 -14.10 -6.72 -3.41
N LEU A 83 -14.30 -6.88 -4.72
CA LEU A 83 -14.34 -5.74 -5.63
C LEU A 83 -15.55 -4.83 -5.34
N ALA A 84 -16.72 -5.38 -5.02
CA ALA A 84 -17.89 -4.57 -4.68
C ALA A 84 -17.65 -3.75 -3.40
N GLU A 85 -17.16 -4.39 -2.33
CA GLU A 85 -16.88 -3.75 -1.05
C GLU A 85 -15.72 -2.75 -1.12
N LEU A 86 -14.76 -2.96 -2.02
CA LEU A 86 -13.69 -2.02 -2.29
C LEU A 86 -14.18 -0.73 -2.93
N HIS A 87 -15.30 -0.77 -3.67
CA HIS A 87 -15.89 0.42 -4.28
C HIS A 87 -16.87 1.13 -3.34
N ALA A 88 -17.69 0.40 -2.59
CA ALA A 88 -18.70 0.98 -1.72
C ALA A 88 -18.88 0.17 -0.44
N PRO A 89 -19.13 0.82 0.72
CA PRO A 89 -19.44 0.12 1.95
C PRO A 89 -20.71 -0.72 1.81
N PRO A 90 -20.77 -1.91 2.44
CA PRO A 90 -22.02 -2.68 2.53
C PRO A 90 -23.12 -1.79 3.13
N ARG A 91 -24.25 -1.66 2.43
CA ARG A 91 -25.44 -0.88 2.85
C ARG A 91 -25.28 0.64 2.78
N SER A 92 -24.29 1.15 2.06
CA SER A 92 -24.17 2.58 1.71
C SER A 92 -24.42 2.78 0.22
N SER A 93 -25.01 3.92 -0.15
CA SER A 93 -25.10 4.37 -1.55
C SER A 93 -23.92 5.25 -1.97
N ALA A 94 -22.98 5.52 -1.05
CA ALA A 94 -21.80 6.32 -1.31
C ALA A 94 -20.60 5.43 -1.69
N ASP A 95 -19.82 5.87 -2.67
CA ASP A 95 -18.58 5.22 -3.08
C ASP A 95 -17.40 5.68 -2.21
N TYR A 96 -16.42 4.80 -2.02
CA TYR A 96 -15.11 5.18 -1.51
C TYR A 96 -14.34 5.96 -2.58
N ASP A 97 -13.81 7.10 -2.18
CA ASP A 97 -12.90 7.92 -2.99
C ASP A 97 -11.45 7.70 -2.51
N PHE A 98 -10.67 6.96 -3.28
CA PHE A 98 -9.26 6.70 -3.01
C PHE A 98 -8.35 7.88 -3.34
N SER A 99 -8.86 8.93 -4.02
CA SER A 99 -8.08 10.15 -4.27
C SER A 99 -7.78 10.92 -2.99
N VAL A 100 -8.67 10.83 -1.99
CA VAL A 100 -8.56 11.50 -0.69
C VAL A 100 -8.04 10.60 0.44
N ILE A 101 -7.87 9.30 0.19
CA ILE A 101 -7.26 8.39 1.16
C ILE A 101 -5.76 8.67 1.22
N ASP A 102 -5.31 9.21 2.35
CA ASP A 102 -3.89 9.43 2.61
C ASP A 102 -3.16 8.14 3.00
N ALA A 103 -1.83 8.19 2.95
CA ALA A 103 -0.98 7.06 3.31
C ALA A 103 -1.14 6.65 4.79
N ASP A 104 -1.47 7.59 5.68
CA ASP A 104 -1.65 7.30 7.11
C ASP A 104 -2.88 6.41 7.34
N VAL A 105 -3.99 6.63 6.62
CA VAL A 105 -5.20 5.81 6.67
C VAL A 105 -4.86 4.37 6.27
N LEU A 106 -4.16 4.19 5.14
CA LEU A 106 -3.75 2.85 4.68
C LEU A 106 -2.78 2.18 5.67
N GLY A 107 -1.84 2.95 6.23
CA GLY A 107 -0.94 2.49 7.28
C GLY A 107 -1.69 1.96 8.50
N ARG A 108 -2.68 2.73 9.00
CA ARG A 108 -3.53 2.30 10.13
C ARG A 108 -4.34 1.05 9.81
N VAL A 109 -4.92 0.95 8.61
CA VAL A 109 -5.67 -0.25 8.19
C VAL A 109 -4.75 -1.47 8.15
N TYR A 110 -3.53 -1.31 7.61
CA TYR A 110 -2.54 -2.38 7.58
C TYR A 110 -2.12 -2.83 8.99
N GLU A 111 -1.86 -1.89 9.90
CA GLU A 111 -1.53 -2.22 11.29
C GLU A 111 -2.68 -2.95 12.00
N GLN A 112 -3.92 -2.49 11.81
CA GLN A 112 -5.10 -3.14 12.37
C GLN A 112 -5.26 -4.56 11.82
N TYR A 113 -5.03 -4.76 10.52
CA TYR A 113 -5.03 -6.08 9.89
C TYR A 113 -3.95 -7.00 10.48
N LEU A 114 -2.72 -6.52 10.65
CA LEU A 114 -1.66 -7.31 11.28
C LEU A 114 -2.01 -7.70 12.72
N ALA A 115 -2.61 -6.79 13.49
CA ALA A 115 -3.08 -7.07 14.85
C ALA A 115 -4.16 -8.17 14.85
N TYR A 116 -5.11 -8.10 13.91
CA TYR A 116 -6.15 -9.13 13.73
C TYR A 116 -5.57 -10.49 13.37
N VAL A 117 -4.67 -10.57 12.38
CA VAL A 117 -4.02 -11.83 11.99
C VAL A 117 -3.23 -12.44 13.14
N ALA A 118 -2.53 -11.62 13.93
CA ALA A 118 -1.81 -12.06 15.11
C ALA A 118 -2.75 -12.63 16.21
N GLN A 119 -3.95 -12.09 16.33
CA GLN A 119 -4.96 -12.60 17.24
C GLN A 119 -5.51 -13.96 16.76
N VAL A 120 -5.94 -14.05 15.51
CA VAL A 120 -6.52 -15.28 14.93
C VAL A 120 -5.51 -16.44 14.97
N THR A 121 -4.24 -16.17 14.68
CA THR A 121 -3.18 -17.19 14.75
C THR A 121 -2.94 -17.69 16.18
N LYS A 122 -3.01 -16.81 17.20
CA LYS A 122 -2.94 -17.21 18.60
C LYS A 122 -4.14 -18.06 19.02
N GLU A 123 -5.34 -17.69 18.60
CA GLU A 123 -6.58 -18.44 18.89
C GLU A 123 -6.53 -19.84 18.29
N ARG A 124 -6.14 -19.96 17.01
CA ARG A 124 -5.96 -21.25 16.34
C ARG A 124 -4.87 -22.12 16.98
N ALA A 125 -3.76 -21.52 17.41
CA ALA A 125 -2.70 -22.24 18.11
C ALA A 125 -3.19 -22.74 19.47
N ALA A 126 -3.90 -21.91 20.24
CA ALA A 126 -4.49 -22.30 21.52
C ALA A 126 -5.55 -23.40 21.36
N GLU A 127 -6.36 -23.35 20.30
CA GLU A 127 -7.36 -24.35 19.99
C GLU A 127 -6.73 -25.68 19.57
N ALA A 128 -5.71 -25.67 18.71
CA ALA A 128 -4.93 -26.86 18.37
C ALA A 128 -4.24 -27.47 19.60
N GLN A 129 -3.69 -26.63 20.48
CA GLN A 129 -3.03 -27.08 21.71
C GLN A 129 -4.02 -27.67 22.71
N ARG A 130 -5.25 -27.14 22.79
CA ARG A 130 -6.37 -27.71 23.58
C ARG A 130 -6.84 -29.06 23.03
N GLN A 131 -6.87 -29.22 21.70
CA GLN A 131 -7.23 -30.48 21.06
C GLN A 131 -6.15 -31.57 21.23
N LEU A 132 -4.87 -31.19 21.35
CA LEU A 132 -3.77 -32.13 21.62
C LEU A 132 -3.58 -32.44 23.11
N SER A 133 -3.99 -31.56 24.04
CA SER A 133 -3.93 -31.84 25.47
C SER A 133 -5.09 -32.76 25.89
N LEU A 134 -4.81 -34.07 25.99
CA LEU A 134 -5.66 -35.11 26.60
C LEU A 134 -5.93 -34.86 28.11
N GLY A 135 -6.45 -33.70 28.46
CA GLY A 135 -6.90 -33.38 29.83
C GLY A 135 -5.82 -33.04 30.85
N LEU A 136 -4.55 -32.82 30.46
CA LEU A 136 -3.57 -32.21 31.38
C LEU A 136 -3.70 -30.69 31.40
N GLN A 137 -3.83 -30.11 32.60
CA GLN A 137 -3.75 -28.67 32.82
C GLN A 137 -2.35 -28.18 32.45
N VAL A 138 -2.24 -27.45 31.35
CA VAL A 138 -1.03 -26.71 31.00
C VAL A 138 -1.26 -25.27 31.46
N GLU A 139 -0.41 -24.78 32.35
CA GLU A 139 -0.40 -23.36 32.75
C GLU A 139 -0.34 -22.48 31.50
N THR A 140 -1.38 -21.67 31.31
CA THR A 140 -1.35 -20.58 30.35
C THR A 140 -0.27 -19.60 30.79
N VAL A 141 0.91 -19.66 30.16
CA VAL A 141 1.97 -18.66 30.32
C VAL A 141 1.34 -17.28 30.03
N GLY A 142 1.17 -16.54 31.12
CA GLY A 142 0.37 -15.34 31.19
C GLY A 142 0.97 -14.19 30.38
N LEU A 143 0.06 -13.45 29.74
CA LEU A 143 -0.03 -11.98 29.66
C LEU A 143 1.18 -11.10 29.21
N GLU A 144 2.42 -11.57 29.18
CA GLU A 144 3.59 -10.79 28.72
C GLU A 144 3.70 -10.73 27.19
N SER A 145 3.03 -11.64 26.48
CA SER A 145 3.12 -11.76 25.01
C SER A 145 2.31 -10.73 24.20
N LYS A 146 1.59 -9.81 24.85
CA LYS A 146 0.95 -8.66 24.17
C LYS A 146 1.96 -7.62 23.70
N ARG A 147 3.11 -7.49 24.40
CA ARG A 147 4.14 -6.49 24.08
C ARG A 147 5.33 -7.07 23.30
N GLN A 148 5.61 -8.37 23.42
CA GLN A 148 6.81 -9.01 22.86
C GLN A 148 6.74 -9.32 21.36
N ARG A 149 5.61 -9.82 20.81
CA ARG A 149 5.51 -10.08 19.36
C ARG A 149 5.37 -8.83 18.49
N ARG A 150 5.11 -7.68 19.13
CA ARG A 150 5.22 -6.34 18.56
C ARG A 150 6.67 -6.03 18.15
N LYS A 151 7.68 -6.69 18.75
CA LYS A 151 9.11 -6.47 18.47
C LYS A 151 9.68 -7.39 17.39
N GLU A 152 9.04 -8.51 17.07
CA GLU A 152 9.65 -9.57 16.24
C GLU A 152 9.67 -9.28 14.73
N ARG A 153 8.91 -8.29 14.25
CA ARG A 153 8.96 -7.87 12.84
C ARG A 153 9.35 -6.42 12.60
N GLY A 154 9.42 -5.57 13.64
CA GLY A 154 9.85 -4.16 13.51
C GLY A 154 8.95 -3.24 12.67
N ILE A 155 7.86 -3.74 12.08
CA ILE A 155 7.00 -2.95 11.17
C ILE A 155 6.06 -2.08 12.01
N TYR A 156 6.38 -0.78 12.10
CA TYR A 156 5.52 0.27 12.66
C TYR A 156 5.40 1.40 11.65
N TYR A 157 4.17 1.83 11.40
CA TYR A 157 3.94 3.05 10.65
C TYR A 157 4.35 4.26 11.51
N THR A 158 5.21 5.12 10.99
CA THR A 158 5.63 6.33 11.71
C THR A 158 4.57 7.41 11.54
N PRO A 159 3.97 7.94 12.63
CA PRO A 159 2.97 9.00 12.51
C PRO A 159 3.51 10.22 11.76
N ARG A 160 2.68 10.82 10.90
CA ARG A 160 3.07 11.94 10.05
C ARG A 160 3.77 13.09 10.79
N TRP A 161 3.28 13.47 11.96
CA TRP A 161 3.92 14.55 12.75
C TRP A 161 5.35 14.21 13.20
N VAL A 162 5.66 12.93 13.44
CA VAL A 162 7.02 12.47 13.77
C VAL A 162 7.90 12.57 12.53
N VAL A 163 7.38 12.12 11.38
CA VAL A 163 8.08 12.21 10.09
C VAL A 163 8.37 13.67 9.75
N ASP A 164 7.37 14.55 9.82
CA ASP A 164 7.50 15.98 9.57
C ASP A 164 8.54 16.62 10.49
N TYR A 165 8.49 16.32 11.78
CA TYR A 165 9.47 16.82 12.73
C TYR A 165 10.89 16.36 12.37
N MET A 166 11.10 15.07 12.15
CA MET A 166 12.42 14.51 11.83
C MET A 166 12.98 15.06 10.52
N VAL A 167 12.17 15.13 9.46
CA VAL A 167 12.59 15.72 8.18
C VAL A 167 12.90 17.21 8.32
N SER A 168 12.10 17.97 9.09
CA SER A 168 12.37 19.39 9.34
C SER A 168 13.71 19.62 10.06
N GLN A 169 14.03 18.78 11.04
CA GLN A 169 15.27 18.88 11.82
C GLN A 169 16.50 18.31 11.09
N THR A 170 16.32 17.66 9.95
CA THR A 170 17.40 17.07 9.16
C THR A 170 17.51 17.75 7.79
N VAL A 171 16.67 17.35 6.84
CA VAL A 171 16.63 17.88 5.47
C VAL A 171 16.32 19.38 5.48
N GLY A 172 15.38 19.83 6.30
CA GLY A 172 15.04 21.25 6.43
C GLY A 172 16.25 22.09 6.89
N ARG A 173 16.93 21.66 7.96
CA ARG A 173 18.17 22.30 8.43
C ARG A 173 19.28 22.28 7.39
N PHE A 174 19.40 21.21 6.61
CA PHE A 174 20.36 21.14 5.51
C PHE A 174 20.07 22.20 4.45
N ILE A 175 18.81 22.31 4.01
CA ILE A 175 18.36 23.31 3.04
C ILE A 175 18.66 24.74 3.53
N ASP A 176 18.38 25.06 4.79
CA ASP A 176 18.59 26.41 5.35
C ASP A 176 20.08 26.85 5.35
N GLY A 177 21.00 25.89 5.44
CA GLY A 177 22.43 26.15 5.67
C GLY A 177 23.35 25.96 4.46
N HIS A 178 22.82 25.50 3.31
CA HIS A 178 23.64 25.09 2.16
C HIS A 178 23.29 25.82 0.88
N THR A 179 24.19 25.76 -0.11
CA THR A 179 23.98 26.43 -1.38
C THR A 179 22.97 25.70 -2.26
N HIS A 180 22.42 26.38 -3.26
CA HIS A 180 21.51 25.75 -4.22
C HIS A 180 22.12 24.53 -4.91
N ASN A 181 23.40 24.59 -5.25
CA ASN A 181 24.08 23.47 -5.88
C ASN A 181 24.24 22.28 -4.92
N ASP A 182 24.50 22.52 -3.64
CA ASP A 182 24.59 21.44 -2.64
C ASP A 182 23.23 20.76 -2.45
N ILE A 183 22.15 21.56 -2.39
CA ILE A 183 20.79 21.06 -2.18
C ILE A 183 20.32 20.20 -3.35
N LEU A 184 20.60 20.59 -4.59
CA LEU A 184 20.23 19.77 -5.76
C LEU A 184 21.02 18.46 -5.88
N ASN A 185 22.15 18.32 -5.19
CA ASN A 185 23.01 17.14 -5.26
C ASN A 185 23.05 16.32 -3.95
N VAL A 186 22.26 16.69 -2.94
CA VAL A 186 22.20 15.95 -1.67
C VAL A 186 21.65 14.55 -1.90
N ARG A 187 22.21 13.53 -1.25
CA ARG A 187 21.69 12.15 -1.33
C ARG A 187 21.11 11.76 0.02
N ILE A 188 19.81 11.50 0.02
CA ILE A 188 19.03 11.11 1.19
C ILE A 188 18.78 9.61 1.09
N LEU A 189 19.29 8.87 2.06
CA LEU A 189 19.14 7.42 2.14
C LEU A 189 18.32 7.06 3.38
N ASP A 190 17.24 6.31 3.19
CA ASP A 190 16.56 5.59 4.25
C ASP A 190 16.80 4.08 4.08
N PRO A 191 17.63 3.46 4.94
CA PRO A 191 18.02 2.05 4.79
C PRO A 191 16.92 1.07 5.22
N THR A 192 15.83 1.56 5.81
CA THR A 192 14.68 0.74 6.25
C THR A 192 13.40 1.51 5.96
N CYS A 193 13.19 1.87 4.69
CA CYS A 193 12.20 2.87 4.33
C CYS A 193 10.76 2.37 4.44
N GLY A 194 10.53 1.05 4.34
CA GLY A 194 9.19 0.46 4.39
C GLY A 194 8.24 1.17 3.42
N SER A 195 7.19 1.79 3.96
CA SER A 195 6.23 2.58 3.17
C SER A 195 6.80 3.86 2.52
N GLY A 196 8.06 4.22 2.81
CA GLY A 196 8.75 5.38 2.25
C GLY A 196 8.34 6.72 2.85
N SER A 197 7.65 6.76 3.99
CA SER A 197 7.08 8.00 4.56
C SER A 197 8.12 9.12 4.75
N PHE A 198 9.32 8.78 5.23
CA PHE A 198 10.43 9.73 5.38
C PHE A 198 10.95 10.23 4.04
N LEU A 199 11.13 9.32 3.08
CA LEU A 199 11.63 9.65 1.74
C LEU A 199 10.64 10.53 0.96
N ILE A 200 9.34 10.24 1.06
CA ILE A 200 8.28 11.05 0.46
C ILE A 200 8.30 12.46 1.06
N ARG A 201 8.34 12.57 2.40
CA ARG A 201 8.34 13.89 3.03
C ARG A 201 9.63 14.68 2.76
N ALA A 202 10.78 13.99 2.67
CA ALA A 202 12.05 14.59 2.27
C ALA A 202 12.00 15.10 0.82
N PHE A 203 11.40 14.32 -0.08
CA PHE A 203 11.16 14.74 -1.45
C PHE A 203 10.27 15.98 -1.52
N ASP A 204 9.16 16.01 -0.75
CA ASP A 204 8.29 17.18 -0.66
C ASP A 204 9.08 18.44 -0.22
N ALA A 205 9.98 18.31 0.76
CA ALA A 205 10.82 19.44 1.20
C ALA A 205 11.74 19.98 0.10
N LEU A 206 12.33 19.08 -0.71
CA LEU A 206 13.15 19.47 -1.85
C LEU A 206 12.31 20.13 -2.96
N LEU A 207 11.09 19.64 -3.20
CA LEU A 207 10.17 20.25 -4.17
C LEU A 207 9.68 21.63 -3.70
N GLU A 208 9.34 21.78 -2.41
CA GLU A 208 8.98 23.05 -1.78
C GLU A 208 10.09 24.09 -1.99
N TYR A 209 11.34 23.70 -1.69
CA TYR A 209 12.51 24.54 -1.95
C TYR A 209 12.68 24.88 -3.43
N HIS A 210 12.63 23.89 -4.32
CA HIS A 210 12.83 24.10 -5.76
C HIS A 210 11.77 25.05 -6.33
N ALA A 211 10.49 24.84 -5.97
CA ALA A 211 9.38 25.69 -6.38
C ALA A 211 9.58 27.14 -5.90
N ALA A 212 10.02 27.33 -4.65
CA ALA A 212 10.30 28.65 -4.10
C ALA A 212 11.40 29.39 -4.89
N ILE A 213 12.50 28.71 -5.24
CA ILE A 213 13.57 29.28 -6.08
C ILE A 213 13.07 29.66 -7.48
N LYS A 214 12.13 28.88 -8.03
CA LYS A 214 11.51 29.15 -9.34
C LYS A 214 10.38 30.18 -9.29
N GLY A 215 9.97 30.63 -8.10
CA GLY A 215 8.80 31.49 -7.93
C GLY A 215 7.48 30.82 -8.31
N LYS A 216 7.40 29.49 -8.20
CA LYS A 216 6.24 28.65 -8.55
C LYS A 216 5.62 28.02 -7.29
N LYS A 217 4.40 27.53 -7.40
CA LYS A 217 3.84 26.56 -6.45
C LYS A 217 4.33 25.16 -6.79
N VAL A 218 4.40 24.27 -5.78
CA VAL A 218 4.77 22.86 -5.99
C VAL A 218 3.86 22.18 -7.01
N SER A 219 2.57 22.51 -7.04
CA SER A 219 1.59 21.98 -8.00
C SER A 219 1.89 22.37 -9.47
N GLU A 220 2.63 23.45 -9.69
CA GLU A 220 2.96 23.97 -11.02
C GLU A 220 4.28 23.42 -11.59
N LEU A 221 5.04 22.67 -10.78
CA LEU A 221 6.22 21.95 -11.28
C LEU A 221 5.76 20.89 -12.29
N ASP A 222 6.51 20.72 -13.38
CA ASP A 222 6.25 19.65 -14.34
C ASP A 222 7.07 18.38 -14.03
N GLN A 223 6.95 17.34 -14.86
CA GLN A 223 7.70 16.10 -14.68
C GLN A 223 9.21 16.29 -14.90
N TYR A 224 9.61 17.20 -15.80
CA TYR A 224 11.02 17.48 -16.09
C TYR A 224 11.72 18.20 -14.93
N GLU A 225 10.97 18.95 -14.13
CA GLU A 225 11.46 19.55 -12.89
C GLU A 225 11.48 18.56 -11.72
N ARG A 226 10.44 17.72 -11.59
CA ARG A 226 10.31 16.77 -10.46
C ARG A 226 11.25 15.57 -10.57
N LEU A 227 11.37 14.99 -11.76
CA LEU A 227 12.05 13.71 -11.94
C LEU A 227 13.55 13.77 -11.57
N PRO A 228 14.32 14.80 -11.97
CA PRO A 228 15.72 14.90 -11.55
C PRO A 228 15.89 15.01 -10.04
N ILE A 229 15.00 15.73 -9.35
CA ILE A 229 15.04 15.86 -7.88
C ILE A 229 14.80 14.48 -7.24
N LEU A 230 13.83 13.73 -7.75
CA LEU A 230 13.55 12.39 -7.23
C LEU A 230 14.74 11.45 -7.46
N THR A 231 15.19 11.31 -8.71
CA THR A 231 16.19 10.31 -9.11
C THR A 231 17.59 10.60 -8.58
N ASN A 232 17.93 11.88 -8.36
CA ASN A 232 19.26 12.26 -7.90
C ASN A 232 19.37 12.30 -6.38
N ASN A 233 18.26 12.56 -5.68
CA ASN A 233 18.31 12.87 -4.25
C ASN A 233 17.72 11.78 -3.34
N ILE A 234 16.79 10.94 -3.81
CA ILE A 234 16.00 10.07 -2.94
C ILE A 234 16.36 8.60 -3.16
N PHE A 235 16.82 7.92 -2.10
CA PHE A 235 17.23 6.52 -2.14
C PHE A 235 16.65 5.77 -0.94
N GLY A 236 16.11 4.58 -1.18
CA GLY A 236 15.51 3.73 -0.16
C GLY A 236 15.93 2.28 -0.30
N ILE A 237 16.02 1.59 0.82
CA ILE A 237 16.15 0.13 0.92
C ILE A 237 15.06 -0.35 1.87
N ASP A 238 14.38 -1.44 1.50
CA ASP A 238 13.41 -2.17 2.34
C ASP A 238 13.76 -3.65 2.36
#